data_AF-A0AA35J0U6-F1
#
_entry.id   AF-A0AA35J0U6-F1
#
_cell.length_a   1.000
_cell.length_b   1.000
_cell.length_c   1.000
_cell.angle_alpha   90.00
_cell.angle_beta   90.00
_cell.angle_gamma   90.00
#
_symmetry.space_group_name_H-M   'P 1'
#
loop_
_entity.id
_entity.type
_entity.pdbx_description
1 polymer ?
#
loop_
_entity_poly.entity_id
_entity_poly.type
_entity_poly.pdbx_seq_one_letter_code
_entity_poly.pdbx_strand_id
1 'polypeptide(L)'
;MNYEDLELITVWSSPTKSNLCQFIKKNLSNEHVLTQLFFIDATSSFPLNQFQNLVPPTLPENIKIYENIRINTCLDLEELSAITAKLLQILSVNKINAQKDTEDAATVSLRIILYINGLEVMFRNSQFKSSPQRSHELLRDILLKLRVMGNDEKASIRTLLEFPKEQLLDYYLIKNNKTNVSSVRNKRRRVKNGDSLAEYIWKYYADLLLE
;
A
#
# COMPACT_ATOMS: atom_id res chain seq x y z
N MET A 1 3.44 2.76 13.24
CA MET A 1 2.17 2.17 12.77
C MET A 1 2.27 0.66 12.84
N ASN A 2 1.35 0.01 13.56
CA ASN A 2 1.19 -1.44 13.55
C ASN A 2 0.19 -1.85 12.47
N TYR A 3 0.13 -3.14 12.19
CA TYR A 3 -0.79 -3.72 11.22
C TYR A 3 -2.25 -3.45 11.61
N GLU A 4 -2.55 -3.56 12.89
CA GLU A 4 -3.89 -3.37 13.46
C GLU A 4 -4.39 -1.93 13.32
N ASP A 5 -3.47 -0.97 13.20
CA ASP A 5 -3.79 0.45 13.02
C ASP A 5 -3.99 0.81 11.53
N LEU A 6 -3.76 -0.13 10.60
CA LEU A 6 -3.93 0.11 9.17
C LEU A 6 -5.40 0.07 8.79
N GLU A 7 -5.82 1.11 8.07
CA GLU A 7 -7.09 1.11 7.36
C GLU A 7 -7.02 0.26 6.09
N LEU A 8 -8.19 -0.04 5.50
CA LEU A 8 -8.30 -0.87 4.29
C LEU A 8 -7.38 -0.35 3.17
N ILE A 9 -7.44 0.96 2.89
CA ILE A 9 -6.53 1.66 1.99
C ILE A 9 -5.99 2.91 2.69
N THR A 10 -4.68 2.95 2.86
CA THR A 10 -3.96 4.10 3.45
C THR A 10 -3.00 4.68 2.43
N VAL A 11 -3.02 6.00 2.25
CA VAL A 11 -2.00 6.73 1.48
C VAL A 11 -0.85 7.11 2.41
N TRP A 12 0.39 6.81 2.04
CA TRP A 12 1.58 7.25 2.77
C TRP A 12 2.37 8.26 1.93
N SER A 13 2.39 9.52 2.37
CA SER A 13 3.00 10.62 1.64
C SER A 13 4.50 10.72 1.88
N SER A 14 5.31 10.36 0.88
CA SER A 14 6.79 10.37 0.90
C SER A 14 7.41 9.88 2.22
N PRO A 15 7.19 8.60 2.60
CA PRO A 15 7.91 8.02 3.72
C PRO A 15 9.42 8.11 3.49
N THR A 16 10.18 8.43 4.54
CA THR A 16 11.62 8.27 4.45
C THR A 16 11.96 6.78 4.36
N LYS A 17 13.06 6.45 3.68
CA LYS A 17 13.51 5.05 3.56
C LYS A 17 13.71 4.41 4.94
N SER A 18 14.17 5.17 5.94
CA SER A 18 14.31 4.70 7.32
C SER A 18 12.94 4.38 7.96
N ASN A 19 11.94 5.26 7.81
CA ASN A 19 10.60 5.03 8.33
C ASN A 19 9.95 3.79 7.69
N LEU A 20 10.12 3.61 6.37
CA LEU A 20 9.64 2.43 5.66
C LEU A 20 10.33 1.16 6.18
N CYS A 21 11.65 1.14 6.29
CA CYS A 21 12.39 -0.01 6.82
C CYS A 21 11.98 -0.35 8.27
N GLN A 22 11.81 0.66 9.13
CA GLN A 22 11.34 0.48 10.50
C GLN A 22 9.91 -0.08 10.55
N PHE A 23 9.03 0.42 9.69
CA PHE A 23 7.67 -0.09 9.56
C PHE A 23 7.65 -1.57 9.14
N ILE A 24 8.44 -1.94 8.14
CA ILE A 24 8.56 -3.33 7.69
C ILE A 24 9.08 -4.21 8.82
N LYS A 25 10.20 -3.83 9.46
CA LYS A 25 10.77 -4.56 10.60
C LYS A 25 9.74 -4.78 11.68
N LYS A 26 9.08 -3.70 12.14
CA LYS A 26 8.12 -3.75 13.24
C LYS A 26 6.97 -4.74 12.97
N ASN A 27 6.44 -4.75 11.75
CA ASN A 27 5.27 -5.57 11.42
C ASN A 27 5.63 -7.03 11.12
N LEU A 28 6.80 -7.30 10.53
CA LEU A 28 7.20 -8.67 10.17
C LEU A 28 7.91 -9.40 11.32
N SER A 29 8.32 -8.72 12.39
CA SER A 29 8.94 -9.33 13.57
C SER A 29 7.95 -10.00 14.53
N ASN A 30 6.63 -9.96 14.28
CA ASN A 30 5.67 -10.59 15.19
C ASN A 30 5.77 -12.12 15.16
N GLU A 31 6.00 -12.75 16.31
CA GLU A 31 6.17 -14.22 16.42
C GLU A 31 4.85 -14.98 16.36
N HIS A 32 3.75 -14.37 16.84
CA HIS A 32 2.44 -15.02 16.97
C HIS A 32 1.60 -14.99 15.69
N VAL A 33 2.04 -14.22 14.70
CA VAL A 33 1.28 -13.94 13.48
C VAL A 33 2.19 -14.02 12.27
N LEU A 34 1.74 -14.67 11.20
CA LEU A 34 2.47 -14.72 9.94
C LEU A 34 2.15 -13.46 9.14
N THR A 35 3.02 -12.46 9.22
CA THR A 35 2.88 -11.23 8.43
C THR A 35 3.74 -11.28 7.18
N GLN A 36 3.15 -11.04 6.02
CA GLN A 36 3.84 -10.98 4.73
C GLN A 36 3.73 -9.58 4.12
N LEU A 37 4.83 -9.12 3.51
CA LEU A 37 4.87 -7.89 2.73
C LEU A 37 4.91 -8.23 1.25
N PHE A 38 3.94 -7.72 0.49
CA PHE A 38 4.00 -7.67 -0.97
C PHE A 38 4.35 -6.24 -1.38
N PHE A 39 5.61 -6.04 -1.76
CA PHE A 39 6.12 -4.77 -2.22
C PHE A 39 6.06 -4.73 -3.75
N ILE A 40 5.08 -3.98 -4.26
CA ILE A 40 4.79 -3.82 -5.67
C ILE A 40 5.27 -2.43 -6.09
N ASP A 41 6.14 -2.36 -7.08
CA ASP A 41 6.78 -1.10 -7.45
C ASP A 41 6.97 -0.97 -8.97
N ALA A 42 6.69 0.21 -9.52
CA ALA A 42 6.96 0.50 -10.91
C ALA A 42 8.45 0.70 -11.24
N THR A 43 9.31 0.87 -10.24
CA THR A 43 10.70 1.33 -10.43
C THR A 43 11.78 0.43 -9.81
N SER A 44 11.41 -0.71 -9.22
CA SER A 44 12.35 -1.62 -8.54
C SER A 44 13.22 -0.92 -7.48
N SER A 45 12.61 -0.02 -6.72
CA SER A 45 13.25 0.93 -5.81
C SER A 45 13.16 0.56 -4.32
N PHE A 46 12.83 -0.70 -4.01
CA PHE A 46 12.86 -1.20 -2.63
C PHE A 46 14.19 -0.81 -1.96
N PRO A 47 14.19 -0.21 -0.75
CA PRO A 47 15.38 0.38 -0.14
C PRO A 47 16.32 -0.69 0.45
N LEU A 48 16.78 -1.64 -0.38
CA LEU A 48 17.50 -2.84 0.03
C LEU A 48 18.73 -2.54 0.90
N ASN A 49 19.57 -1.61 0.48
CA ASN A 49 20.80 -1.27 1.21
C ASN A 49 20.49 -0.72 2.62
N GLN A 50 19.50 0.16 2.74
CA GLN A 50 19.10 0.69 4.05
C GLN A 50 18.38 -0.36 4.88
N PHE A 51 17.59 -1.22 4.25
CA PHE A 51 16.91 -2.31 4.92
C PHE A 51 17.92 -3.31 5.50
N GLN A 52 18.93 -3.70 4.74
CA GLN A 52 20.02 -4.58 5.21
C GLN A 52 20.83 -3.95 6.35
N ASN A 53 21.03 -2.62 6.34
CA ASN A 53 21.70 -1.95 7.45
C ASN A 53 20.86 -1.93 8.74
N LEU A 54 19.52 -1.84 8.64
CA LEU A 54 18.60 -1.76 9.79
C LEU A 54 18.09 -3.14 10.27
N VAL A 55 18.06 -4.10 9.35
CA VAL A 55 17.61 -5.48 9.51
C VAL A 55 18.67 -6.40 8.88
N PRO A 56 19.85 -6.58 9.49
CA PRO A 56 20.91 -7.38 8.89
C PRO A 56 20.46 -8.82 8.63
N PRO A 57 20.60 -9.34 7.39
CA PRO A 57 20.17 -10.71 7.05
C PRO A 57 21.05 -11.79 7.69
N THR A 58 22.22 -11.42 8.20
CA THR A 58 23.16 -12.31 8.90
C THR A 58 22.70 -12.67 10.31
N LEU A 59 21.74 -11.92 10.87
CA LEU A 59 21.19 -12.17 12.20
C LEU A 59 20.06 -13.22 12.09
N PRO A 60 20.10 -14.34 12.84
CA PRO A 60 19.12 -15.42 12.74
C PRO A 60 17.67 -14.97 12.91
N GLU A 61 17.41 -14.02 13.81
CA GLU A 61 16.09 -13.45 14.09
C GLU A 61 15.48 -12.72 12.88
N ASN A 62 16.30 -12.26 11.93
CA ASN A 62 15.85 -11.51 10.77
C ASN A 62 15.57 -12.39 9.55
N ILE A 63 16.00 -13.66 9.53
CA ILE A 63 15.84 -14.54 8.37
C ILE A 63 14.35 -14.64 7.97
N LYS A 64 13.48 -14.86 8.96
CA LYS A 64 12.02 -14.94 8.76
C LYS A 64 11.44 -13.66 8.16
N ILE A 65 12.02 -12.49 8.44
CA ILE A 65 11.56 -11.21 7.88
C ILE A 65 11.81 -11.20 6.37
N TYR A 66 13.04 -11.54 5.93
CA TYR A 66 13.38 -11.61 4.51
C TYR A 66 12.55 -12.67 3.76
N GLU A 67 12.33 -13.83 4.38
CA GLU A 67 11.51 -14.90 3.81
C GLU A 67 10.05 -14.51 3.60
N ASN A 68 9.55 -13.49 4.30
CA ASN A 68 8.18 -13.01 4.20
C ASN A 68 8.02 -11.70 3.42
N ILE A 69 9.09 -11.23 2.77
CA ILE A 69 9.04 -10.13 1.80
C ILE A 69 8.93 -10.71 0.38
N ARG A 70 7.98 -10.19 -0.40
CA ARG A 70 7.77 -10.51 -1.81
C ARG A 70 7.92 -9.23 -2.60
N ILE A 71 8.92 -9.17 -3.46
CA ILE A 71 9.17 -8.02 -4.35
C ILE A 71 8.60 -8.33 -5.73
N ASN A 72 7.88 -7.37 -6.32
CA ASN A 72 7.42 -7.46 -7.69
C ASN A 72 7.52 -6.10 -8.38
N THR A 73 8.09 -6.10 -9.58
CA THR A 73 8.07 -4.94 -10.46
C THR A 73 6.79 -4.96 -11.29
N CYS A 74 5.99 -3.90 -11.23
CA CYS A 74 4.69 -3.81 -11.89
C CYS A 74 4.60 -2.50 -12.67
N LEU A 75 4.44 -2.58 -13.99
CA LEU A 75 4.59 -1.45 -14.89
C LEU A 75 3.26 -0.82 -15.31
N ASP A 76 2.14 -1.53 -15.17
CA ASP A 76 0.82 -1.07 -15.56
C ASP A 76 -0.32 -1.70 -14.71
N LEU A 77 -1.55 -1.20 -14.89
CA LEU A 77 -2.70 -1.63 -14.10
C LEU A 77 -3.16 -3.05 -14.44
N GLU A 78 -2.88 -3.55 -15.64
CA GLU A 78 -3.17 -4.92 -16.05
C GLU A 78 -2.37 -5.93 -15.22
N GLU A 79 -1.06 -5.67 -15.07
CA GLU A 79 -0.19 -6.44 -14.18
C GLU A 79 -0.65 -6.33 -12.71
N LEU A 80 -1.00 -5.11 -12.25
CA LEU A 80 -1.50 -4.90 -10.89
C LEU A 80 -2.80 -5.66 -10.62
N SER A 81 -3.68 -5.74 -11.62
CA SER A 81 -4.92 -6.53 -11.55
C SER A 81 -4.62 -8.02 -11.40
N ALA A 82 -3.65 -8.55 -12.15
CA ALA A 82 -3.21 -9.94 -12.04
C ALA A 82 -2.61 -10.24 -10.66
N ILE A 83 -1.81 -9.34 -10.10
CA ILE A 83 -1.27 -9.44 -8.74
C ILE A 83 -2.40 -9.45 -7.71
N THR A 84 -3.39 -8.57 -7.86
CA THR A 84 -4.56 -8.51 -6.99
C THR A 84 -5.36 -9.82 -7.03
N ALA A 85 -5.51 -10.43 -8.21
CA ALA A 85 -6.14 -11.74 -8.35
C ALA A 85 -5.34 -12.85 -7.64
N LYS A 86 -4.00 -12.84 -7.76
CA LYS A 86 -3.11 -13.79 -7.05
C LYS A 86 -3.21 -13.63 -5.53
N LEU A 87 -3.26 -12.41 -5.02
CA LEU A 87 -3.45 -12.14 -3.59
C LEU A 87 -4.80 -12.65 -3.08
N LEU A 88 -5.87 -12.45 -3.85
CA LEU A 88 -7.18 -13.02 -3.52
C LEU A 88 -7.13 -14.54 -3.46
N GLN A 89 -6.45 -15.21 -4.41
CA GLN A 89 -6.28 -16.66 -4.37
C GLN A 89 -5.54 -17.11 -3.11
N ILE A 90 -4.45 -16.43 -2.73
CA ILE A 90 -3.69 -16.73 -1.52
C ILE A 90 -4.58 -16.61 -0.27
N LEU A 91 -5.33 -15.51 -0.14
CA LEU A 91 -6.24 -15.29 1.00
C LEU A 91 -7.34 -16.35 1.05
N SER A 92 -7.96 -16.67 -0.10
CA SER A 92 -9.02 -17.68 -0.18
C SER A 92 -8.52 -19.08 0.17
N VAL A 93 -7.36 -19.50 -0.35
CA VAL A 93 -6.76 -20.81 -0.01
C VAL A 93 -6.39 -20.87 1.46
N ASN A 94 -5.83 -19.79 2.02
CA ASN A 94 -5.50 -19.73 3.44
C ASN A 94 -6.76 -19.89 4.33
N LYS A 95 -7.87 -19.21 3.98
CA LYS A 95 -9.15 -19.38 4.67
C LYS A 95 -9.68 -20.81 4.59
N ILE A 96 -9.61 -21.43 3.42
CA ILE A 96 -10.08 -22.81 3.23
C ILE A 96 -9.24 -23.78 4.07
N ASN A 97 -7.92 -23.63 4.09
CA ASN A 97 -7.04 -24.50 4.87
C ASN A 97 -7.26 -24.30 6.38
N ALA A 98 -7.43 -23.07 6.84
CA ALA A 98 -7.72 -22.78 8.24
C ALA A 98 -9.04 -23.38 8.74
N GLN A 99 -9.98 -23.69 7.85
CA GLN A 99 -11.24 -24.37 8.19
C GLN A 99 -11.11 -25.91 8.23
N LYS A 100 -10.10 -26.48 7.57
CA LYS A 100 -9.85 -27.93 7.55
C LYS A 100 -9.08 -28.40 8.77
N ASP A 101 -8.26 -27.52 9.35
CA ASP A 101 -7.51 -27.79 10.57
C ASP A 101 -8.41 -27.58 11.79
N THR A 102 -9.33 -28.51 12.04
CA THR A 102 -10.14 -28.55 13.27
C THR A 102 -9.39 -29.19 14.43
N GLU A 103 -9.31 -28.42 15.52
CA GLU A 103 -9.19 -28.75 16.95
C GLU A 103 -7.84 -28.74 17.68
N ASP A 104 -6.67 -29.05 17.10
CA ASP A 104 -5.41 -29.12 17.88
C ASP A 104 -4.23 -28.23 17.43
N ALA A 105 -4.32 -27.56 16.28
CA ALA A 105 -3.27 -26.64 15.82
C ALA A 105 -3.79 -25.21 15.82
N ALA A 106 -3.23 -24.34 16.66
CA ALA A 106 -3.42 -22.90 16.55
C ALA A 106 -2.96 -22.45 15.15
N THR A 107 -3.88 -22.33 14.21
CA THR A 107 -3.58 -21.91 12.85
C THR A 107 -3.08 -20.46 12.89
N VAL A 108 -1.80 -20.29 12.55
CA VAL A 108 -1.16 -18.97 12.57
C VAL A 108 -1.90 -18.07 11.58
N SER A 109 -2.55 -17.02 12.10
CA SER A 109 -3.28 -16.07 11.27
C SER A 109 -2.33 -15.41 10.24
N LEU A 110 -2.74 -15.43 8.97
CA LEU A 110 -2.02 -14.77 7.88
C LEU A 110 -2.45 -13.31 7.77
N ARG A 111 -1.47 -12.41 7.76
CA ARG A 111 -1.66 -10.98 7.54
C ARG A 111 -0.84 -10.52 6.35
N ILE A 112 -1.50 -9.87 5.40
CA ILE A 112 -0.83 -9.35 4.20
C ILE A 112 -0.79 -7.82 4.26
N ILE A 113 0.40 -7.26 4.12
CA ILE A 113 0.61 -5.84 3.81
C ILE A 113 0.90 -5.75 2.32
N LEU A 114 0.00 -5.12 1.57
CA LEU A 114 0.19 -4.78 0.16
C LEU A 114 0.72 -3.35 0.09
N TYR A 115 1.99 -3.19 -0.26
CA TYR A 115 2.62 -1.89 -0.44
C TYR A 115 2.80 -1.61 -1.93
N ILE A 116 2.21 -0.53 -2.44
CA ILE A 116 2.29 -0.15 -3.84
C ILE A 116 2.99 1.21 -3.97
N ASN A 117 4.10 1.24 -4.69
CA ASN A 117 4.80 2.46 -5.07
C ASN A 117 4.72 2.69 -6.59
N GLY A 118 4.56 3.94 -7.00
CA GLY A 118 4.49 4.30 -8.42
C GLY A 118 3.16 3.96 -9.10
N LEU A 119 2.04 3.94 -8.36
CA LEU A 119 0.72 3.64 -8.93
C LEU A 119 0.32 4.67 -10.02
N GLU A 120 0.76 5.91 -9.91
CA GLU A 120 0.59 6.94 -10.94
C GLU A 120 1.36 6.63 -12.22
N VAL A 121 2.52 5.96 -12.10
CA VAL A 121 3.29 5.49 -13.24
C VAL A 121 2.55 4.34 -13.92
N MET A 122 2.05 3.37 -13.14
CA MET A 122 1.25 2.26 -13.65
C MET A 122 0.00 2.75 -14.39
N PHE A 123 -0.74 3.68 -13.76
CA PHE A 123 -1.93 4.30 -14.34
C PHE A 123 -1.61 5.02 -15.65
N ARG A 124 -0.55 5.85 -15.66
CA ARG A 124 -0.12 6.59 -16.85
C ARG A 124 0.26 5.64 -17.98
N ASN A 125 0.96 4.55 -17.68
CA ASN A 125 1.35 3.56 -18.67
C ASN A 125 0.12 2.85 -19.28
N SER A 126 -0.85 2.43 -18.46
CA SER A 126 -2.12 1.88 -18.98
C SER A 126 -2.90 2.88 -19.81
N GLN A 127 -2.93 4.16 -19.39
CA GLN A 127 -3.65 5.22 -20.09
C GLN A 127 -3.06 5.48 -21.49
N PHE A 128 -1.73 5.42 -21.63
CA PHE A 128 -1.07 5.53 -22.93
C PHE A 128 -1.29 4.31 -23.83
N LYS A 129 -1.36 3.11 -23.26
CA LYS A 129 -1.58 1.86 -24.01
C LYS A 129 -3.05 1.67 -24.44
N SER A 130 -4.00 2.26 -23.71
CA SER A 130 -5.43 2.01 -23.87
C SER A 130 -6.22 3.33 -24.03
N SER A 131 -7.17 3.59 -23.14
CA SER A 131 -7.94 4.83 -23.07
C SER A 131 -8.02 5.35 -21.63
N PRO A 132 -8.25 6.66 -21.44
CA PRO A 132 -8.51 7.22 -20.11
C PRO A 132 -9.66 6.51 -19.38
N GLN A 133 -10.75 6.24 -20.09
CA GLN A 133 -11.93 5.57 -19.53
C GLN A 133 -11.57 4.18 -19.01
N ARG A 134 -10.88 3.38 -19.83
CA ARG A 134 -10.49 2.02 -19.47
C ARG A 134 -9.55 1.99 -18.27
N SER A 135 -8.60 2.94 -18.21
CA SER A 135 -7.65 3.03 -17.10
C SER A 135 -8.34 3.43 -15.79
N HIS A 136 -9.30 4.35 -15.83
CA HIS A 136 -10.12 4.70 -14.67
C HIS A 136 -11.02 3.55 -14.20
N GLU A 137 -11.64 2.81 -15.13
CA GLU A 137 -12.43 1.62 -14.82
C GLU A 137 -11.58 0.56 -14.14
N LEU A 138 -10.41 0.23 -14.71
CA LEU A 138 -9.53 -0.80 -14.17
C LEU A 138 -8.98 -0.41 -12.79
N LEU A 139 -8.57 0.85 -12.62
CA LEU A 139 -8.14 1.37 -11.31
C LEU A 139 -9.27 1.25 -10.28
N ARG A 140 -10.48 1.69 -10.63
CA ARG A 140 -11.65 1.59 -9.75
C ARG A 140 -11.88 0.15 -9.31
N ASP A 141 -11.90 -0.78 -10.27
CA ASP A 141 -12.19 -2.19 -10.01
C ASP A 141 -11.11 -2.81 -9.10
N ILE A 142 -9.83 -2.47 -9.30
CA ILE A 142 -8.73 -2.90 -8.43
C ILE A 142 -8.92 -2.37 -7.00
N LEU A 143 -9.09 -1.05 -6.84
CA LEU A 143 -9.17 -0.44 -5.51
C LEU A 143 -10.41 -0.90 -4.74
N LEU A 144 -11.58 -0.98 -5.39
CA LEU A 144 -12.80 -1.50 -4.75
C LEU A 144 -12.64 -2.96 -4.35
N LYS A 145 -12.01 -3.78 -5.19
CA LYS A 145 -11.72 -5.18 -4.86
C LYS A 145 -10.78 -5.30 -3.66
N LEU A 146 -9.73 -4.48 -3.59
CA LEU A 146 -8.82 -4.44 -2.45
C LEU A 146 -9.53 -4.03 -1.14
N ARG A 147 -10.44 -3.05 -1.20
CA ARG A 147 -11.28 -2.67 -0.04
C ARG A 147 -12.12 -3.85 0.45
N VAL A 148 -12.82 -4.53 -0.45
CA VAL A 148 -13.65 -5.70 -0.10
C VAL A 148 -12.79 -6.82 0.48
N MET A 149 -11.62 -7.08 -0.11
CA MET A 149 -10.67 -8.07 0.41
C MET A 149 -10.18 -7.72 1.82
N GLY A 150 -9.85 -6.46 2.08
CA GLY A 150 -9.37 -6.01 3.39
C GLY A 150 -10.44 -5.97 4.47
N ASN A 151 -11.71 -5.84 4.09
CA ASN A 151 -12.85 -5.78 5.01
C ASN A 151 -13.29 -7.16 5.51
N ASP A 152 -12.64 -8.24 5.07
CA ASP A 152 -12.93 -9.58 5.56
C ASP A 152 -12.22 -9.85 6.90
N GLU A 153 -13.00 -10.19 7.93
CA GLU A 153 -12.51 -10.43 9.29
C GLU A 153 -11.53 -11.61 9.40
N LYS A 154 -11.63 -12.61 8.49
CA LYS A 154 -10.91 -13.88 8.61
C LYS A 154 -9.58 -13.94 7.86
N ALA A 155 -9.37 -13.09 6.86
CA ALA A 155 -8.05 -12.92 6.28
C ALA A 155 -7.80 -11.46 5.96
N SER A 156 -6.83 -10.91 6.68
CA SER A 156 -6.58 -9.49 6.67
C SER A 156 -5.54 -9.17 5.60
N ILE A 157 -5.94 -8.34 4.65
CA ILE A 157 -5.05 -7.58 3.80
C ILE A 157 -5.24 -6.10 4.10
N ARG A 158 -4.14 -5.35 4.11
CA ARG A 158 -4.11 -3.90 4.27
C ARG A 158 -3.26 -3.30 3.18
N THR A 159 -3.77 -2.27 2.52
CA THR A 159 -3.11 -1.65 1.37
C THR A 159 -2.51 -0.30 1.74
N LEU A 160 -1.23 -0.13 1.45
CA LEU A 160 -0.49 1.12 1.56
C LEU A 160 -0.12 1.60 0.15
N LEU A 161 -0.46 2.85 -0.15
CA LEU A 161 -0.17 3.51 -1.42
C LEU A 161 0.83 4.63 -1.18
N GLU A 162 2.06 4.48 -1.67
CA GLU A 162 3.08 5.52 -1.58
C GLU A 162 2.88 6.54 -2.69
N PHE A 163 2.85 7.83 -2.31
CA PHE A 163 2.85 8.94 -3.26
C PHE A 163 3.79 10.06 -2.82
N PRO A 164 4.50 10.69 -3.76
CA PRO A 164 5.27 11.89 -3.48
C PRO A 164 4.41 13.05 -2.93
N LYS A 165 4.94 13.84 -1.99
CA LYS A 165 4.20 14.97 -1.35
C LYS A 165 3.69 15.98 -2.39
N GLU A 166 4.44 16.19 -3.47
CA GLU A 166 4.09 17.08 -4.58
C GLU A 166 2.86 16.62 -5.38
N GLN A 167 2.48 15.34 -5.29
CA GLN A 167 1.25 14.84 -5.91
C GLN A 167 0.02 15.05 -5.01
N LEU A 168 0.20 15.38 -3.73
CA LEU A 168 -0.86 15.52 -2.70
C LEU A 168 -1.03 16.97 -2.23
N LEU A 169 -0.84 17.94 -3.12
CA LEU A 169 -0.80 19.35 -2.76
C LEU A 169 -2.13 19.87 -2.21
N ASP A 170 -3.29 19.39 -2.72
CA ASP A 170 -4.60 19.75 -2.16
C ASP A 170 -4.72 19.39 -0.68
N TYR A 171 -4.22 18.21 -0.26
CA TYR A 171 -4.24 17.78 1.13
C TYR A 171 -3.45 18.73 2.03
N TYR A 172 -2.20 19.03 1.66
CA TYR A 172 -1.34 19.93 2.45
C TYR A 172 -1.89 21.37 2.50
N LEU A 173 -2.52 21.85 1.43
CA LEU A 173 -3.18 23.15 1.40
C LEU A 173 -4.39 23.20 2.35
N ILE A 174 -5.24 22.16 2.33
CA ILE A 174 -6.41 22.08 3.22
C ILE A 174 -5.97 21.98 4.67
N LYS A 175 -4.94 21.17 4.97
CA LYS A 175 -4.39 21.03 6.33
C LYS A 175 -3.86 22.36 6.87
N ASN A 176 -3.08 23.10 6.09
CA ASN A 176 -2.51 24.39 6.50
C ASN A 176 -3.57 25.49 6.70
N ASN A 177 -4.68 25.45 5.96
CA ASN A 177 -5.79 26.38 6.16
C ASN A 177 -6.59 26.09 7.43
N LYS A 178 -6.60 24.84 7.91
CA LYS A 178 -7.25 24.48 9.18
C LYS A 178 -6.43 24.88 10.41
N THR A 179 -5.10 24.95 10.28
CA THR A 179 -4.20 25.33 11.39
C THR A 179 -3.95 26.83 11.48
N ASN A 180 -4.10 27.59 10.39
CA ASN A 180 -3.89 29.04 10.37
C ASN A 180 -5.20 29.82 10.18
N VAL A 181 -5.85 30.19 11.29
CA VAL A 181 -7.04 31.07 11.33
C VAL A 181 -6.68 32.55 11.06
N SER A 182 -5.41 32.90 10.83
CA SER A 182 -5.00 34.28 10.61
C SER A 182 -3.89 34.41 9.57
N SER A 183 -4.25 34.48 8.29
CA SER A 183 -3.41 35.14 7.28
C SER A 183 -4.21 35.31 5.98
N VAL A 184 -4.89 36.45 5.89
CA VAL A 184 -5.26 37.05 4.61
C VAL A 184 -3.96 37.35 3.87
N ARG A 185 -3.55 36.51 2.90
CA ARG A 185 -2.66 36.93 1.79
C ARG A 185 -2.51 35.85 0.72
N ASN A 186 -2.94 36.24 -0.49
CA ASN A 186 -2.51 35.76 -1.80
C ASN A 186 -2.67 34.26 -2.11
N LYS A 187 -3.92 33.82 -2.27
CA LYS A 187 -4.24 32.68 -3.13
C LYS A 187 -3.92 33.04 -4.59
N ARG A 188 -2.65 32.89 -5.01
CA ARG A 188 -2.40 32.60 -6.43
C ARG A 188 -3.16 31.31 -6.71
N ARG A 189 -4.30 31.40 -7.40
CA ARG A 189 -5.02 30.22 -7.88
C ARG A 189 -4.04 29.45 -8.75
N ARG A 190 -3.49 28.36 -8.22
CA ARG A 190 -2.68 27.46 -9.01
C ARG A 190 -3.58 26.95 -10.13
N VAL A 191 -3.16 27.16 -11.36
CA VAL A 191 -3.85 26.56 -12.51
C VAL A 191 -3.58 25.07 -12.42
N LYS A 192 -4.61 24.30 -12.09
CA LYS A 192 -4.58 22.86 -11.94
C LYS A 192 -5.54 22.27 -12.97
N ASN A 193 -5.02 21.47 -13.90
CA ASN A 193 -5.83 20.78 -14.90
C ASN A 193 -6.23 19.40 -14.35
N GLY A 194 -7.23 19.38 -13.48
CA GLY A 194 -7.74 18.16 -12.85
C GLY A 194 -6.88 17.67 -11.67
N ASP A 195 -7.42 16.70 -10.93
CA ASP A 195 -6.72 16.09 -9.80
C ASP A 195 -5.59 15.17 -10.28
N SER A 196 -4.48 15.15 -9.54
CA SER A 196 -3.49 14.08 -9.70
C SER A 196 -4.12 12.74 -9.32
N LEU A 197 -3.48 11.62 -9.72
CA LEU A 197 -3.97 10.31 -9.29
C LEU A 197 -3.97 10.18 -7.75
N ALA A 198 -2.91 10.67 -7.10
CA ALA A 198 -2.80 10.63 -5.64
C ALA A 198 -3.95 11.39 -4.96
N GLU A 199 -4.32 12.58 -5.47
CA GLU A 199 -5.43 13.37 -4.95
C GLU A 199 -6.78 12.71 -5.22
N TYR A 200 -6.96 12.10 -6.40
CA TYR A 200 -8.15 11.36 -6.75
C TYR A 200 -8.34 10.16 -5.80
N ILE A 201 -7.29 9.38 -5.55
CA ILE A 201 -7.33 8.26 -4.61
C ILE A 201 -7.59 8.73 -3.18
N TRP A 202 -6.91 9.79 -2.74
CA TRP A 202 -7.11 10.36 -1.42
C TRP A 202 -8.56 10.82 -1.19
N LYS A 203 -9.21 11.42 -2.20
CA LYS A 203 -10.59 11.92 -2.08
C LYS A 203 -11.65 10.83 -2.15
N TYR A 204 -11.43 9.79 -2.96
CA TYR A 204 -12.51 8.86 -3.35
C TYR A 204 -12.29 7.40 -2.93
N TYR A 205 -11.08 6.99 -2.55
CA TYR A 205 -10.77 5.56 -2.32
C TYR A 205 -10.01 5.25 -1.02
N ALA A 206 -9.17 6.17 -0.55
CA ALA A 206 -8.37 5.98 0.66
C ALA A 206 -9.17 6.39 1.91
N ASP A 207 -9.01 5.61 2.98
CA ASP A 207 -9.61 5.88 4.28
C ASP A 207 -8.77 6.87 5.10
N LEU A 208 -7.44 6.79 4.95
CA LEU A 208 -6.47 7.56 5.71
C LEU A 208 -5.31 8.03 4.84
N LEU A 209 -4.76 9.20 5.17
CA LEU A 209 -3.50 9.71 4.63
C LEU A 209 -2.51 9.96 5.79
N LEU A 210 -1.31 9.40 5.64
CA LEU A 210 -0.18 9.50 6.58
C LEU A 210 0.96 10.33 5.99
N GLU A 211 1.69 11.04 6.86
CA GLU A 211 2.74 12.02 6.49
C GLU A 211 4.18 11.56 6.75
#